data_AF-A0A4Y8UWK1-F1
#
_entry.id   AF-A0A4Y8UWK1-F1
#
_cell.length_a   1.000
_cell.length_b   1.000
_cell.length_c   1.000
_cell.angle_alpha   90.00
_cell.angle_beta   90.00
_cell.angle_gamma   90.00
#
_symmetry.space_group_name_H-M   'P 1'
#
loop_
_entity.id
_entity.type
_entity.pdbx_description
1 polymer ?
#
loop_
_entity_poly.entity_id
_entity_poly.type
_entity_poly.pdbx_seq_one_letter_code
_entity_poly.pdbx_strand_id
1 'polypeptide(L)'
;MEKRDAIDDIIDIVLPVPAPAPADADELTRAPLEAVREEVVRQREVFERYLRVADGDRSPTRQDVLLAEIERARTEMREAEDRLRMLVAYGREFVAPQPYPLKTLAAAAGMSISGTRSAYTSDEVAAVAERTGRRPVRSTALDA
;
A
#
# COMPACT_ATOMS: atom_id res chain seq x y z
N MET A 1 1.93 -22.77 27.84
CA MET A 1 2.30 -22.13 26.56
C MET A 1 1.35 -22.72 25.54
N GLU A 2 0.41 -21.93 25.04
CA GLU A 2 -0.51 -22.41 24.00
C GLU A 2 0.30 -22.91 22.80
N LYS A 3 -0.19 -23.96 22.14
CA LYS A 3 0.53 -24.57 21.04
C LYS A 3 0.41 -23.64 19.83
N ARG A 4 1.51 -22.94 19.53
CA ARG A 4 1.62 -22.02 18.39
C ARG A 4 1.18 -22.71 17.09
N ASP A 5 0.38 -22.03 16.30
CA ASP A 5 -0.13 -22.55 15.02
C ASP A 5 -0.04 -21.54 13.87
N ALA A 6 -0.56 -21.92 12.69
CA ALA A 6 -0.42 -21.15 11.47
C ALA A 6 -1.08 -19.76 11.54
N ILE A 7 -2.12 -19.59 12.36
CA ILE A 7 -2.77 -18.28 12.54
C ILE A 7 -1.81 -17.34 13.27
N ASP A 8 -1.11 -17.82 14.29
CA ASP A 8 -0.11 -17.00 15.01
C ASP A 8 1.01 -16.53 14.07
N ASP A 9 1.49 -17.42 13.18
CA ASP A 9 2.52 -17.09 12.19
C ASP A 9 2.01 -16.08 11.14
N ILE A 10 0.76 -16.20 10.68
CA ILE A 10 0.15 -15.22 9.77
C ILE A 10 0.07 -13.84 10.44
N ILE A 11 -0.39 -13.76 11.69
CA ILE A 11 -0.48 -12.49 12.43
C ILE A 11 0.90 -11.85 12.58
N ASP A 12 1.94 -12.64 12.85
CA ASP A 12 3.31 -12.15 12.96
C ASP A 12 3.84 -11.55 11.65
N ILE A 13 3.44 -12.11 10.51
CA ILE A 13 3.81 -11.60 9.18
C ILE A 13 3.02 -10.33 8.84
N VAL A 14 1.70 -10.33 9.05
CA VAL A 14 0.81 -9.26 8.61
C VAL A 14 0.88 -8.04 9.54
N LEU A 15 1.01 -8.27 10.85
CA LEU A 15 1.01 -7.23 11.88
C LEU A 15 2.23 -7.38 12.80
N PRO A 16 3.45 -7.08 12.29
CA PRO A 16 4.67 -7.18 13.10
C PRO A 16 4.62 -6.19 14.26
N VAL A 17 4.85 -6.67 15.49
CA VAL A 17 4.87 -5.79 16.67
C VAL A 17 6.10 -4.87 16.59
N PRO A 18 5.92 -3.54 16.64
CA PRO A 18 7.04 -2.62 16.68
C PRO A 18 7.97 -2.90 17.86
N ALA A 19 9.26 -2.65 17.65
CA ALA A 19 10.24 -2.69 18.74
C ALA A 19 9.81 -1.72 19.85
N PRO A 20 10.05 -2.07 21.12
CA PRO A 20 9.80 -1.15 22.23
C PRO A 20 10.64 0.12 22.04
N ALA A 21 10.19 1.22 22.65
CA ALA A 21 10.98 2.44 22.69
C ALA A 21 12.38 2.17 23.30
N PRO A 22 13.44 2.85 22.82
CA PRO A 22 14.75 2.76 23.44
C PRO A 22 14.67 3.05 24.94
N ALA A 23 15.44 2.32 25.75
CA ALA A 23 15.42 2.49 27.19
C ALA A 23 15.81 3.92 27.62
N ASP A 24 16.65 4.59 26.83
CA ASP A 24 17.15 5.95 27.02
C ASP A 24 16.30 7.03 26.35
N ALA A 25 15.19 6.68 25.68
CA ALA A 25 14.30 7.66 25.08
C ALA A 25 13.70 8.61 26.13
N ASP A 26 13.53 9.88 25.78
CA ASP A 26 12.72 10.79 26.59
C ASP A 26 11.22 10.48 26.44
N GLU A 27 10.40 11.11 27.28
CA GLU A 27 8.95 10.87 27.29
C GLU A 27 8.27 11.30 25.98
N LEU A 28 8.72 12.39 25.37
CA LEU A 28 8.17 12.91 24.11
C LEU A 28 8.42 11.96 22.94
N THR A 29 9.49 11.18 23.00
CA THR A 29 9.84 10.16 22.01
C THR A 29 9.20 8.80 22.35
N ARG A 30 9.18 8.43 23.64
CA ARG A 30 8.64 7.16 24.12
C ARG A 30 7.13 7.04 23.90
N ALA A 31 6.37 8.05 24.33
CA ALA A 31 4.90 7.95 24.33
C ALA A 31 4.30 7.68 22.94
N PRO A 32 4.73 8.33 21.83
CA PRO A 32 4.23 8.00 20.49
C PRO A 32 4.61 6.58 20.04
N LEU A 33 5.82 6.10 20.36
CA LEU A 33 6.27 4.76 19.98
C LEU A 33 5.48 3.67 20.70
N GLU A 34 5.23 3.87 22.00
CA GLU A 34 4.42 2.96 22.80
C GLU A 34 2.95 2.97 22.34
N ALA A 35 2.39 4.15 22.05
CA ALA A 35 1.02 4.25 21.51
C ALA A 35 0.85 3.50 20.18
N VAL A 36 1.82 3.60 19.26
CA VAL A 36 1.81 2.83 18.00
C VAL A 36 1.90 1.34 18.28
N ARG A 37 2.77 0.92 19.20
CA ARG A 37 2.92 -0.49 19.58
C ARG A 37 1.64 -1.05 20.21
N GLU A 38 0.99 -0.31 21.10
CA GLU A 38 -0.28 -0.69 21.73
C GLU A 38 -1.42 -0.81 20.70
N GLU A 39 -1.49 0.12 19.73
CA GLU A 39 -2.43 0.03 18.62
C GLU A 39 -2.21 -1.26 17.82
N VAL A 40 -0.97 -1.60 17.47
CA VAL A 40 -0.66 -2.84 16.75
C VAL A 40 -1.07 -4.07 17.58
N VAL A 41 -0.80 -4.08 18.89
CA VAL A 41 -1.24 -5.19 19.76
C VAL A 41 -2.77 -5.33 19.75
N ARG A 42 -3.51 -4.23 19.84
CA ARG A 42 -4.98 -4.25 19.73
C ARG A 42 -5.46 -4.77 18.37
N GLN A 43 -4.82 -4.34 17.28
CA GLN A 43 -5.14 -4.83 15.93
C GLN A 43 -4.91 -6.33 15.80
N ARG A 44 -3.84 -6.85 16.42
CA ARG A 44 -3.54 -8.28 16.42
C ARG A 44 -4.62 -9.10 17.10
N GLU A 45 -5.14 -8.67 18.25
CA GLU A 45 -6.23 -9.38 18.94
C GLU A 45 -7.52 -9.43 18.10
N VAL A 46 -7.86 -8.32 17.44
CA VAL A 46 -9.02 -8.26 16.54
C VAL A 46 -8.81 -9.16 15.33
N PHE A 47 -7.62 -9.11 14.73
CA PHE A 47 -7.29 -9.88 13.54
C PHE A 47 -7.23 -11.38 13.84
N GLU A 48 -6.66 -11.77 14.97
CA GLU A 48 -6.67 -13.16 15.44
C GLU A 48 -8.10 -13.67 15.54
N ARG A 49 -8.99 -12.93 16.23
CA ARG A 49 -10.39 -13.33 16.38
C ARG A 49 -11.06 -13.52 15.01
N TYR A 50 -10.79 -12.63 14.06
CA TYR A 50 -11.29 -12.75 12.70
C TYR A 50 -10.79 -14.04 12.02
N LEU A 51 -9.48 -14.30 12.05
CA LEU A 51 -8.88 -15.49 11.44
C LEU A 51 -9.40 -16.78 12.08
N ARG A 52 -9.54 -16.82 13.41
CA ARG A 52 -10.07 -17.98 14.15
C ARG A 52 -11.52 -18.27 13.77
N VAL A 53 -12.34 -17.24 13.53
CA VAL A 53 -13.71 -17.40 13.04
C VAL A 53 -13.73 -17.92 11.60
N ALA A 54 -12.91 -17.36 10.72
CA ALA A 54 -12.80 -17.80 9.33
C ALA A 54 -12.30 -19.25 9.22
N ASP A 55 -11.32 -19.64 10.05
CA ASP A 55 -10.81 -21.00 10.13
C ASP A 55 -11.77 -21.96 10.86
N GLY A 56 -12.68 -21.45 11.69
CA GLY A 56 -13.74 -22.23 12.31
C GLY A 56 -14.89 -22.59 11.36
N ASP A 57 -15.03 -21.85 10.25
CA ASP A 57 -16.13 -22.05 9.30
C ASP A 57 -16.04 -23.41 8.61
N ARG A 58 -17.14 -24.16 8.63
CA ARG A 58 -17.29 -25.49 8.01
C ARG A 58 -18.14 -25.44 6.74
N SER A 59 -18.51 -24.25 6.28
CA SER A 59 -19.20 -24.06 5.00
C SER A 59 -18.40 -24.67 3.85
N PRO A 60 -19.05 -25.25 2.82
CA PRO A 60 -18.37 -25.68 1.60
C PRO A 60 -17.72 -24.52 0.83
N THR A 61 -18.05 -23.26 1.15
CA THR A 61 -17.42 -22.05 0.59
C THR A 61 -16.28 -21.50 1.43
N ARG A 62 -15.85 -22.20 2.49
CA ARG A 62 -14.74 -21.77 3.34
C ARG A 62 -13.49 -21.57 2.49
N GLN A 63 -12.93 -20.37 2.55
CA GLN A 63 -11.62 -20.07 1.98
C GLN A 63 -10.55 -20.36 3.03
N ASP A 64 -9.42 -20.94 2.58
CA ASP A 64 -8.25 -21.11 3.42
C ASP A 64 -7.72 -19.73 3.87
N VAL A 65 -7.44 -19.56 5.16
CA VAL A 65 -7.06 -18.26 5.74
C VAL A 65 -5.75 -17.73 5.18
N LEU A 66 -4.78 -18.61 4.89
CA LEU A 66 -3.50 -18.20 4.30
C LEU A 66 -3.71 -17.75 2.86
N LEU A 67 -4.51 -18.50 2.08
CA LEU A 67 -4.81 -18.12 0.70
C LEU A 67 -5.58 -16.79 0.62
N ALA A 68 -6.53 -16.56 1.53
CA ALA A 68 -7.24 -15.29 1.62
C ALA A 68 -6.30 -14.11 1.89
N GLU A 69 -5.35 -14.26 2.83
CA GLU A 69 -4.37 -13.21 3.11
C GLU A 69 -3.38 -12.98 1.95
N ILE A 70 -3.00 -14.02 1.21
CA ILE A 70 -2.19 -13.87 -0.02
C ILE A 70 -2.97 -13.09 -1.10
N GLU A 71 -4.26 -13.37 -1.28
CA GLU A 71 -5.11 -12.64 -2.24
C GLU A 71 -5.27 -11.18 -1.85
N ARG A 72 -5.44 -10.92 -0.56
CA ARG A 72 -5.47 -9.56 0.00
C ARG A 72 -4.15 -8.83 -0.28
N ALA A 73 -3.01 -9.40 0.09
CA ALA A 73 -1.70 -8.81 -0.15
C ALA A 73 -1.46 -8.52 -1.64
N ARG A 74 -1.86 -9.45 -2.52
CA ARG A 74 -1.79 -9.25 -3.97
C ARG A 74 -2.67 -8.09 -4.45
N THR A 75 -3.85 -7.93 -3.87
CA THR A 75 -4.75 -6.82 -4.18
C THR A 75 -4.13 -5.49 -3.73
N GLU A 76 -3.59 -5.43 -2.52
CA GLU A 76 -2.88 -4.25 -2.00
C GLU A 76 -1.69 -3.87 -2.89
N MET A 77 -0.91 -4.85 -3.38
CA MET A 77 0.17 -4.62 -4.34
C MET A 77 -0.31 -3.99 -5.65
N ARG A 78 -1.42 -4.48 -6.21
CA ARG A 78 -2.01 -3.95 -7.45
C ARG A 78 -2.53 -2.53 -7.26
N GLU A 79 -3.23 -2.27 -6.16
CA GLU A 79 -3.72 -0.93 -5.85
C GLU A 79 -2.57 0.07 -5.64
N ALA A 80 -1.48 -0.38 -5.02
CA ALA A 80 -0.26 0.43 -4.88
C ALA A 80 0.38 0.71 -6.24
N GLU A 81 0.42 -0.27 -7.14
CA GLU A 81 0.93 -0.10 -8.50
C GLU A 81 0.07 0.87 -9.32
N ASP A 82 -1.25 0.75 -9.27
CA ASP A 82 -2.17 1.66 -9.96
C ASP A 82 -2.03 3.09 -9.42
N ARG A 83 -1.87 3.24 -8.11
CA ARG A 83 -1.57 4.54 -7.47
C ARG A 83 -0.24 5.10 -7.96
N LEU A 84 0.80 4.28 -8.06
CA LEU A 84 2.11 4.69 -8.58
C LEU A 84 1.98 5.22 -10.01
N ARG A 85 1.28 4.51 -10.89
CA ARG A 85 1.06 4.93 -12.28
C ARG A 85 0.32 6.26 -12.38
N MET A 86 -0.73 6.46 -11.58
CA MET A 86 -1.42 7.76 -11.49
C MET A 86 -0.51 8.89 -11.01
N LEU A 87 0.38 8.64 -10.04
CA LEU A 87 1.34 9.64 -9.56
C LEU A 87 2.37 10.00 -10.64
N VAL A 88 2.85 9.02 -11.42
CA VAL A 88 3.72 9.25 -12.58
C VAL A 88 3.00 10.10 -13.64
N ALA A 89 1.75 9.75 -13.97
CA ALA A 89 0.91 10.53 -14.88
C ALA A 89 0.70 11.96 -14.39
N TYR A 90 0.37 12.14 -13.11
CA TYR A 90 0.22 13.47 -12.49
C TYR A 90 1.50 14.30 -12.61
N GLY A 91 2.65 13.73 -12.24
CA GLY A 91 3.95 14.40 -12.31
C GLY A 91 4.34 14.80 -13.73
N ARG A 92 3.90 14.03 -14.75
CA ARG A 92 4.19 14.31 -16.16
C ARG A 92 3.22 15.25 -16.84
N GLU A 93 1.94 15.15 -16.54
CA GLU A 93 0.90 15.78 -17.35
C GLU A 93 0.23 16.95 -16.63
N PHE A 94 0.27 17.02 -15.29
CA PHE A 94 -0.53 17.98 -14.51
C PHE A 94 0.29 18.97 -13.69
N VAL A 95 1.60 18.75 -13.52
CA VAL A 95 2.50 19.67 -12.80
C VAL A 95 2.93 20.82 -13.72
N ALA A 96 2.64 22.05 -13.31
CA ALA A 96 3.05 23.29 -13.98
C ALA A 96 3.93 24.15 -13.03
N PRO A 97 4.81 25.03 -13.56
CA PRO A 97 5.06 25.31 -14.98
C PRO A 97 5.93 24.26 -15.69
N GLN A 98 6.67 23.45 -14.94
CA GLN A 98 7.61 22.49 -15.49
C GLN A 98 7.30 21.07 -15.00
N PRO A 99 6.75 20.20 -15.86
CA PRO A 99 6.51 18.81 -15.49
C PRO A 99 7.81 18.05 -15.23
N TYR A 100 7.79 17.11 -14.28
CA TYR A 100 8.97 16.34 -13.92
C TYR A 100 9.52 15.55 -15.10
N PRO A 101 10.84 15.43 -15.30
CA PRO A 101 11.41 14.60 -16.37
C PRO A 101 11.20 13.09 -16.08
N LEU A 102 11.07 12.28 -17.13
CA LEU A 102 10.79 10.83 -17.02
C LEU A 102 11.87 10.14 -16.21
N LYS A 103 13.13 10.57 -16.35
CA LYS A 103 14.26 10.04 -15.58
C LYS A 103 14.06 10.20 -14.06
N THR A 104 13.56 11.35 -13.61
CA THR A 104 13.30 11.60 -12.17
C THR A 104 12.14 10.76 -11.67
N LEU A 105 11.05 10.69 -12.45
CA LEU A 105 9.89 9.88 -12.08
C LEU A 105 10.23 8.38 -12.08
N ALA A 106 11.00 7.90 -13.05
CA ALA A 106 11.47 6.53 -13.12
C ALA A 106 12.32 6.16 -11.91
N ALA A 107 13.26 7.04 -11.53
CA ALA A 107 14.09 6.84 -10.35
C ALA A 107 13.26 6.79 -9.06
N ALA A 108 12.28 7.69 -8.91
CA ALA A 108 11.39 7.70 -7.74
C ALA A 108 10.45 6.49 -7.69
N ALA A 109 9.99 6.02 -8.85
CA ALA A 109 9.10 4.86 -8.96
C ALA A 109 9.83 3.51 -8.91
N GLY A 110 11.17 3.50 -8.88
CA GLY A 110 11.95 2.26 -8.97
C GLY A 110 11.80 1.55 -10.33
N MET A 111 11.45 2.29 -11.38
CA MET A 111 11.17 1.75 -12.72
C MET A 111 12.29 2.13 -13.70
N SER A 112 12.44 1.36 -14.77
CA SER A 112 13.26 1.78 -15.90
C SER A 112 12.58 2.97 -16.62
N ILE A 113 13.35 3.81 -17.31
CA ILE A 113 12.78 4.94 -18.10
C ILE A 113 11.78 4.41 -19.14
N SER A 114 12.11 3.31 -19.81
CA SER A 114 11.21 2.65 -20.77
C SER A 114 9.93 2.17 -20.09
N GLY A 115 10.07 1.46 -18.97
CA GLY A 115 8.93 0.97 -18.19
C GLY A 115 8.05 2.09 -17.64
N THR A 116 8.65 3.22 -17.24
CA THR A 116 7.93 4.40 -16.75
C THR A 116 7.13 5.09 -17.85
N ARG A 117 7.68 5.12 -19.07
CA ARG A 117 6.97 5.70 -20.23
C ARG A 117 5.74 4.87 -20.60
N SER A 118 5.81 3.55 -20.49
CA SER A 118 4.68 2.66 -20.74
C SER A 118 3.80 2.43 -19.50
N ALA A 119 4.20 2.95 -18.33
CA ALA A 119 3.51 2.68 -17.06
C ALA A 119 2.14 3.34 -16.97
N TYR A 120 1.93 4.42 -17.71
CA TYR A 120 0.67 5.15 -17.70
C TYR A 120 0.29 5.52 -19.14
N THR A 121 -1.02 5.58 -19.36
CA THR A 121 -1.66 5.81 -20.65
C THR A 121 -2.65 6.96 -20.53
N SER A 122 -3.48 7.17 -21.55
CA SER A 122 -4.62 8.10 -21.48
C SER A 122 -5.55 7.78 -20.31
N ASP A 123 -5.65 6.52 -19.89
CA ASP A 123 -6.60 6.09 -18.87
C ASP A 123 -6.20 6.61 -17.50
N GLU A 124 -4.92 6.51 -17.14
CA GLU A 124 -4.40 7.10 -15.91
C GLU A 124 -4.48 8.64 -15.93
N VAL A 125 -4.26 9.26 -17.08
CA VAL A 125 -4.42 10.72 -17.23
C VAL A 125 -5.88 11.12 -16.99
N ALA A 126 -6.84 10.40 -17.56
CA ALA A 126 -8.27 10.64 -17.34
C ALA A 126 -8.66 10.42 -15.87
N ALA A 127 -8.20 9.32 -15.26
CA ALA A 127 -8.45 9.02 -13.84
C ALA A 127 -7.89 10.11 -12.90
N VAL A 128 -6.70 10.64 -13.21
CA VAL A 128 -6.13 11.77 -12.46
C VAL A 128 -6.95 13.04 -12.64
N ALA A 129 -7.38 13.34 -13.86
CA ALA A 129 -8.23 14.51 -14.13
C ALA A 129 -9.56 14.42 -13.35
N GLU A 130 -10.20 13.26 -13.34
CA GLU A 130 -11.43 13.00 -12.58
C GLU A 130 -11.23 13.19 -11.07
N ARG A 131 -10.18 12.58 -10.50
CA ARG A 131 -9.90 12.64 -9.04
C ARG A 131 -9.49 14.02 -8.55
N THR A 132 -8.80 14.79 -9.38
CA THR A 132 -8.22 16.08 -8.97
C THR A 132 -9.01 17.29 -9.44
N GLY A 133 -9.95 17.10 -10.38
CA GLY A 133 -10.66 18.19 -11.06
C GLY A 133 -9.76 19.06 -11.95
N ARG A 134 -8.51 18.64 -12.22
CA ARG A 134 -7.54 19.39 -13.01
C ARG A 134 -7.56 18.96 -14.47
N ARG A 135 -7.15 19.85 -15.36
CA ARG A 135 -6.87 19.52 -16.77
C ARG A 135 -5.38 19.25 -16.97
N PRO A 136 -4.98 18.28 -17.80
CA PRO A 136 -3.57 18.06 -18.10
C PRO A 136 -3.00 19.26 -18.89
N VAL A 137 -1.83 19.71 -18.47
CA VAL A 137 -1.08 20.84 -19.04
C VAL A 137 -0.44 20.46 -20.38
N ARG A 138 -0.07 19.18 -20.55
CA ARG A 138 0.60 18.65 -21.74
C ARG A 138 -0.32 18.03 -22.80
N SER A 139 -1.64 17.96 -22.53
CA SER A 139 -2.65 17.37 -23.41
C SER A 139 -2.90 18.13 -24.74
N THR A 140 -2.19 19.22 -25.03
CA THR A 140 -2.32 19.96 -26.30
C THR A 140 -1.39 19.47 -27.42
N ALA A 141 -0.74 18.30 -27.30
CA ALA A 141 0.32 17.88 -28.23
C ALA A 141 0.23 16.46 -28.80
N LEU A 142 -0.89 15.74 -28.65
CA LEU A 142 -1.09 14.41 -29.28
C LEU A 142 -2.10 14.39 -30.44
N ASP A 143 -2.67 15.54 -30.81
CA ASP A 143 -3.57 15.71 -31.96
C ASP A 143 -3.03 16.76 -32.98
N ALA A 144 -1.76 16.66 -33.36
CA ALA A 144 -1.17 17.45 -34.45
C ALA A 144 -0.23 16.62 -35.32
#